data_AF-F4G1Q1-F1
#
_entry.id   AF-F4G1Q1-F1
#
_cell.length_a   1.000
_cell.length_b   1.000
_cell.length_c   1.000
_cell.angle_alpha   90.00
_cell.angle_beta   90.00
_cell.angle_gamma   90.00
#
_symmetry.space_group_name_H-M   'P 1'
#
loop_
_entity.id
_entity.type
_entity.pdbx_description
1 polymer ?
#
loop_
_entity_poly.entity_id
_entity_poly.type
_entity_poly.pdbx_seq_one_letter_code
_entity_poly.pdbx_strand_id
1 'polypeptide(L)'
;MDKVKVVARLSNDLIKEYNIKRITVRKDDTVRVIRGDNFGFEGKVTQVYHDTGRIAIEGLTRKKSDGTPIYIRVHASKVEITKLNTNDPRRREIINRISSSKKGGSKER
;
A
#
# COMPACT_ATOMS: atom_id res chain seq x y z
N MET A 1 -11.09 -9.31 -18.16
CA MET A 1 -9.76 -8.94 -17.63
C MET A 1 -9.84 -8.91 -16.12
N ASP A 2 -9.35 -9.97 -15.48
CA ASP A 2 -9.31 -10.07 -14.03
C ASP A 2 -8.34 -9.03 -13.46
N LYS A 3 -8.86 -8.10 -12.65
CA LYS A 3 -8.03 -7.09 -11.98
C LYS A 3 -7.22 -7.77 -10.87
N VAL A 4 -5.89 -7.71 -10.95
CA VAL A 4 -5.02 -8.24 -9.90
C VAL A 4 -5.22 -7.40 -8.63
N LYS A 5 -5.41 -8.07 -7.49
CA LYS A 5 -5.54 -7.41 -6.19
C LYS A 5 -4.20 -6.83 -5.76
N VAL A 6 -4.09 -5.50 -5.71
CA VAL A 6 -2.89 -4.79 -5.27
C VAL A 6 -2.97 -4.53 -3.77
N VAL A 7 -2.45 -5.46 -2.97
CA VAL A 7 -2.58 -5.46 -1.50
C VAL A 7 -1.20 -5.40 -0.86
N ALA A 8 -1.05 -4.57 0.17
CA ALA A 8 0.16 -4.44 0.97
C ALA A 8 -0.13 -4.68 2.47
N ARG A 9 0.92 -4.93 3.24
CA ARG A 9 0.85 -5.02 4.71
C ARG A 9 0.68 -3.60 5.29
N LEU A 10 -0.10 -3.44 6.34
CA LEU A 10 -0.11 -2.21 7.14
C LEU A 10 1.09 -2.18 8.10
N SER A 11 1.58 -0.98 8.43
CA SER A 11 2.56 -0.79 9.50
C SER A 11 2.04 -1.34 10.83
N ASN A 12 2.94 -1.73 11.73
CA ASN A 12 2.54 -2.26 13.03
C ASN A 12 1.64 -1.29 13.81
N ASP A 13 1.84 0.01 13.65
CA ASP A 13 1.02 1.05 14.29
C ASP A 13 -0.40 1.06 13.71
N LEU A 14 -0.53 1.06 12.38
CA LEU A 14 -1.83 0.97 11.71
C LEU A 14 -2.53 -0.38 11.96
N ILE A 15 -1.77 -1.47 12.12
CA ILE A 15 -2.32 -2.77 12.51
C ILE A 15 -2.93 -2.68 13.91
N LYS A 16 -2.27 -2.02 14.87
CA LYS A 16 -2.80 -1.85 16.23
C LYS A 16 -4.05 -0.98 16.23
N GLU A 17 -4.06 0.11 15.47
CA GLU A 17 -5.18 1.04 15.38
C GLU A 17 -6.41 0.40 14.73
N TYR A 18 -6.25 -0.22 13.56
CA TYR A 18 -7.37 -0.71 12.77
C TYR A 18 -7.64 -2.21 12.96
N ASN A 19 -6.75 -2.97 13.59
CA ASN A 19 -6.78 -4.45 13.67
C ASN A 19 -6.77 -5.16 12.28
N ILE A 20 -6.25 -4.47 11.26
CA ILE A 20 -6.19 -4.96 9.88
C ILE A 20 -4.74 -5.26 9.53
N LYS A 21 -4.44 -6.46 9.03
CA LYS A 21 -3.06 -6.82 8.64
C LYS A 21 -2.68 -6.30 7.25
N ARG A 22 -3.65 -6.25 6.33
CA ARG A 22 -3.44 -5.97 4.90
C ARG A 22 -4.65 -5.25 4.31
N ILE A 23 -4.41 -4.32 3.39
CA ILE A 23 -5.45 -3.61 2.65
C ILE A 23 -4.99 -3.27 1.24
N THR A 24 -5.93 -2.95 0.34
CA THR A 24 -5.62 -2.49 -1.02
C THR A 24 -4.92 -1.15 -0.99
N VAL A 25 -3.78 -1.07 -1.69
CA VAL A 25 -3.02 0.17 -1.89
C VAL A 25 -3.81 1.09 -2.81
N ARG A 26 -3.84 2.38 -2.49
CA ARG A 26 -4.46 3.43 -3.30
C ARG A 26 -3.46 4.56 -3.54
N LYS A 27 -3.80 5.41 -4.52
CA LYS A 27 -3.07 6.65 -4.77
C LYS A 27 -3.05 7.52 -3.50
N ASP A 28 -1.92 8.17 -3.27
CA ASP A 28 -1.60 9.02 -2.12
C ASP A 28 -1.49 8.31 -0.77
N ASP A 29 -1.57 6.98 -0.70
CA ASP A 29 -1.08 6.25 0.48
C ASP A 29 0.44 6.46 0.61
N THR A 30 0.96 6.56 1.83
CA THR A 30 2.41 6.53 2.06
C THR A 30 2.85 5.10 2.31
N VAL A 31 3.88 4.66 1.61
CA VAL A 31 4.41 3.31 1.67
C VAL A 31 5.91 3.33 1.90
N ARG A 32 6.40 2.32 2.61
CA ARG A 32 7.82 2.03 2.80
C ARG A 32 8.16 0.69 2.18
N VAL A 33 9.27 0.63 1.44
CA VAL A 33 9.76 -0.60 0.84
C VAL A 33 10.47 -1.44 1.90
N ILE A 34 10.03 -2.69 2.07
CA ILE A 34 10.53 -3.60 3.11
C ILE A 34 11.39 -4.74 2.56
N ARG A 35 11.52 -4.88 1.23
CA ARG A 35 12.32 -5.94 0.58
C ARG A 35 12.88 -5.49 -0.77
N GLY A 36 14.07 -6.00 -1.11
CA GLY A 36 14.76 -5.78 -2.40
C GLY A 36 15.66 -4.54 -2.39
N ASP A 37 16.12 -4.14 -3.57
CA ASP A 37 17.19 -3.14 -3.74
C ASP A 37 16.84 -1.75 -3.20
N ASN A 38 15.54 -1.42 -3.15
CA ASN A 38 15.05 -0.12 -2.67
C ASN A 38 14.60 -0.19 -1.20
N PHE A 39 15.10 -1.15 -0.42
CA PHE A 39 14.76 -1.31 1.00
C PHE A 39 14.92 0.00 1.79
N GLY A 40 13.97 0.30 2.67
CA GLY A 40 13.99 1.48 3.52
C GLY A 40 13.46 2.76 2.85
N PHE A 41 13.32 2.77 1.52
CA PHE A 41 12.73 3.93 0.82
C PHE A 41 11.27 4.13 1.22
N GLU A 42 10.90 5.36 1.55
CA GLU A 42 9.53 5.76 1.89
C GLU A 42 9.06 6.89 0.98
N GLY A 43 7.80 6.81 0.54
CA GLY A 43 7.20 7.83 -0.31
C GLY A 43 5.72 7.61 -0.56
N LYS A 44 5.08 8.56 -1.23
CA LYS A 44 3.67 8.46 -1.59
C LYS A 44 3.48 7.63 -2.84
N VAL A 45 2.36 6.90 -2.92
CA VAL A 45 1.98 6.15 -4.11
C VAL A 45 1.43 7.10 -5.17
N THR A 46 2.13 7.24 -6.28
CA THR A 46 1.68 8.09 -7.40
C THR A 46 0.72 7.36 -8.33
N GLN A 47 0.98 6.08 -8.57
CA GLN A 47 0.18 5.25 -9.49
C GLN A 47 0.15 3.79 -9.05
N VAL A 48 -1.00 3.14 -9.28
CA VAL A 48 -1.23 1.72 -9.03
C VAL A 48 -1.47 1.02 -10.37
N TYR A 49 -0.73 -0.06 -10.61
CA TYR A 49 -0.77 -0.87 -11.84
C TYR A 49 -1.51 -2.18 -11.56
N HIS A 50 -2.82 -2.23 -11.88
CA HIS A 50 -3.71 -3.37 -11.60
C HIS A 50 -3.52 -4.57 -12.53
N ASP A 51 -2.83 -4.37 -13.65
CA ASP A 51 -2.41 -5.41 -14.59
C ASP A 51 -1.26 -6.25 -14.03
N THR A 52 -0.34 -5.60 -13.32
CA THR A 52 0.95 -6.19 -12.92
C THR A 52 1.12 -6.33 -11.41
N GLY A 53 0.19 -5.82 -10.59
CA GLY A 53 0.29 -5.85 -9.13
C GLY A 53 1.35 -4.90 -8.55
N ARG A 54 1.80 -3.92 -9.35
CA ARG A 54 2.89 -3.01 -9.00
C ARG A 54 2.40 -1.60 -8.68
N ILE A 55 3.25 -0.83 -8.02
CA ILE A 55 3.02 0.57 -7.67
C ILE A 55 4.23 1.41 -8.07
N ALA A 56 3.99 2.68 -8.41
CA ALA A 56 5.01 3.71 -8.49
C ALA A 56 5.00 4.53 -7.20
N ILE A 57 6.19 4.80 -6.67
CA ILE A 57 6.40 5.55 -5.45
C ILE A 57 7.07 6.88 -5.83
N GLU A 58 6.58 7.99 -5.29
CA GLU A 58 7.14 9.32 -5.46
C GLU A 58 8.61 9.34 -5.03
N GLY A 59 9.46 9.99 -5.82
CA GLY A 59 10.91 10.03 -5.59
C GLY A 59 11.67 8.76 -5.98
N LEU A 60 11.00 7.60 -6.07
CA LEU A 60 11.64 6.35 -6.48
C LEU A 60 11.74 6.26 -8.01
N THR A 61 12.75 6.94 -8.55
CA THR A 61 12.97 7.06 -10.00
C THR A 61 14.36 6.59 -10.40
N ARG A 62 14.50 6.16 -11.66
CA ARG A 62 15.78 5.96 -12.33
C ARG A 62 15.83 6.82 -13.59
N LYS A 63 17.02 7.26 -13.98
CA LYS A 63 17.23 7.97 -15.24
C LYS A 63 17.36 6.98 -16.40
N LYS A 64 16.72 7.28 -17.53
CA LYS A 64 17.02 6.66 -18.82
C LYS A 64 18.33 7.21 -19.39
N SER A 65 18.80 6.60 -20.47
CA SER A 65 19.93 7.11 -21.28
C SER A 65 19.66 8.52 -21.84
N ASP A 66 18.40 8.86 -22.10
CA ASP A 66 17.97 10.20 -22.55
C ASP A 66 17.89 11.24 -21.41
N GLY A 67 18.20 10.84 -20.17
CA GLY A 67 18.14 11.71 -18.98
C GLY A 67 16.76 11.84 -18.34
N THR A 68 15.69 11.36 -18.98
CA THR A 68 14.33 11.45 -18.41
C THR A 68 14.16 10.50 -17.21
N PRO A 69 13.47 10.94 -16.14
CA PRO A 69 13.19 10.07 -14.99
C PRO A 69 12.02 9.12 -15.29
N ILE A 70 12.19 7.84 -14.99
CA ILE A 70 11.11 6.86 -14.94
C ILE A 70 10.96 6.34 -13.52
N TYR A 71 9.73 6.17 -13.08
CA TYR A 71 9.44 5.46 -11.84
C TYR A 71 9.88 4.00 -11.88
N ILE A 72 10.59 3.57 -10.83
CA ILE A 72 10.83 2.16 -10.59
C ILE A 72 9.53 1.55 -10.06
N ARG A 73 9.02 0.53 -10.75
CA ARG A 73 7.80 -0.16 -10.34
C ARG A 73 8.11 -1.19 -9.26
N VAL A 74 7.47 -1.08 -8.11
CA VAL A 74 7.64 -1.99 -6.98
C VAL A 74 6.40 -2.85 -6.82
N HIS A 75 6.57 -4.16 -6.57
CA HIS A 75 5.42 -5.03 -6.30
C HIS A 75 4.83 -4.74 -4.92
N ALA A 76 3.50 -4.67 -4.80
CA ALA A 76 2.85 -4.27 -3.55
C ALA A 76 3.16 -5.19 -2.35
N SER A 77 3.50 -6.46 -2.59
CA SER A 77 3.94 -7.37 -1.52
C SER A 77 5.31 -7.04 -0.92
N LYS A 78 6.12 -6.20 -1.58
CA LYS A 78 7.42 -5.73 -1.11
C LYS A 78 7.34 -4.43 -0.32
N VAL A 79 6.13 -3.91 -0.09
CA VAL A 79 5.93 -2.65 0.65
C VAL A 79 5.02 -2.84 1.85
N GLU A 80 5.16 -1.91 2.78
CA GLU A 80 4.32 -1.72 3.95
C GLU A 80 3.70 -0.32 3.87
N ILE A 81 2.40 -0.19 4.13
CA ILE A 81 1.71 1.11 4.18
C ILE A 81 2.00 1.74 5.53
N THR A 82 2.59 2.94 5.54
CA THR A 82 2.88 3.71 6.76
C THR A 82 1.78 4.71 7.07
N LYS A 83 1.11 5.27 6.05
CA LYS A 83 -0.05 6.17 6.21
C LYS A 83 -1.12 5.87 5.17
N LEU A 84 -2.37 5.81 5.61
CA LEU A 84 -3.52 5.60 4.74
C LEU A 84 -4.09 6.94 4.27
N ASN A 85 -4.38 7.06 2.98
CA ASN A 85 -5.17 8.16 2.44
C ASN A 85 -6.64 7.94 2.76
N THR A 86 -7.18 8.63 3.77
CA THR A 86 -8.58 8.52 4.24
C THR A 86 -9.51 9.61 3.71
N ASN A 87 -9.08 10.38 2.70
CA ASN A 87 -9.89 11.46 2.13
C ASN A 87 -11.21 10.93 1.53
N ASP A 88 -11.19 9.77 0.88
CA ASP A 88 -12.37 9.11 0.32
C ASP A 88 -13.28 8.51 1.43
N PRO A 89 -14.54 8.98 1.58
CA PRO A 89 -15.49 8.42 2.54
C PRO A 89 -15.69 6.91 2.39
N ARG A 90 -15.73 6.40 1.16
CA ARG A 90 -15.92 4.96 0.91
C ARG A 90 -14.75 4.14 1.42
N ARG A 91 -13.53 4.68 1.39
CA ARG A 91 -12.36 3.99 1.95
C ARG A 91 -12.47 3.89 3.46
N ARG A 92 -12.88 4.97 4.13
CA ARG A 92 -13.10 5.00 5.58
C ARG A 92 -14.14 3.97 6.00
N GLU A 93 -15.27 3.91 5.31
CA GLU A 93 -16.31 2.89 5.54
C GLU A 93 -15.77 1.46 5.39
N ILE A 94 -15.00 1.18 4.34
CA ILE A 94 -14.39 -0.13 4.11
C ILE A 94 -13.43 -0.48 5.23
N ILE A 95 -12.55 0.43 5.65
CA ILE A 95 -11.61 0.23 6.75
C ILE A 95 -12.37 -0.08 8.04
N ASN A 96 -13.38 0.72 8.37
CA ASN A 96 -14.20 0.53 9.57
C ASN A 96 -14.94 -0.80 9.56
N ARG A 97 -15.52 -1.20 8.42
CA ARG A 97 -16.22 -2.48 8.26
C ARG A 97 -15.28 -3.68 8.44
N ILE A 98 -14.09 -3.63 7.86
CA ILE A 98 -13.10 -4.71 8.02
C ILE A 98 -12.61 -4.74 9.47
N SER A 99 -12.38 -3.57 10.08
CA SER A 99 -11.97 -3.47 11.49
C SER A 99 -13.01 -4.05 12.44
N SER A 100 -14.29 -3.69 12.28
CA SER A 100 -15.39 -4.16 13.13
C SER A 100 -15.64 -5.66 13.00
N SER A 101 -15.60 -6.19 11.76
CA SER A 101 -15.78 -7.63 11.51
C SER A 101 -14.76 -8.49 12.27
N LYS A 102 -13.54 -7.99 12.47
CA LYS A 102 -12.50 -8.70 13.21
C LYS A 102 -12.62 -8.60 14.73
N LYS A 103 -13.11 -7.46 15.25
CA LYS A 103 -13.32 -7.30 16.70
C LYS A 103 -14.35 -8.30 17.26
N GLY A 104 -15.30 -8.74 16.43
CA GLY A 104 -16.27 -9.79 16.80
C GLY A 104 -15.70 -11.21 16.85
N GLY A 105 -14.59 -11.49 16.15
CA GLY A 105 -13.98 -12.82 16.06
C GLY A 105 -12.82 -13.07 17.03
N SER A 106 -12.49 -12.10 17.89
CA SER A 106 -11.44 -12.20 18.91
C SER A 106 -11.98 -12.46 20.32
N LYS A 107 -13.27 -12.78 20.48
CA LYS A 107 -13.76 -13.52 21.65
C LYS A 107 -13.56 -15.00 21.35
N GLU A 108 -12.82 -15.70 22.22
CA GLU A 108 -12.54 -17.15 22.20
C GLU A 108 -11.64 -17.68 21.08
N ARG A 109 -10.32 -17.58 21.27
CA ARG A 109 -9.36 -18.65 21.03
C ARG A 109 -8.18 -18.52 21.99
#